data_AF-A0A1J5Q6X9-F1
#
_entry.id   AF-A0A1J5Q6X9-F1
#
_cell.length_a   1.000
_cell.length_b   1.000
_cell.length_c   1.000
_cell.angle_alpha   90.00
_cell.angle_beta   90.00
_cell.angle_gamma   90.00
#
_symmetry.space_group_name_H-M   'P 1'
#
loop_
_entity.id
_entity.type
_entity.pdbx_description
1 polymer ?
#
loop_
_entity_poly.entity_id
_entity_poly.type
_entity_poly.pdbx_seq_one_letter_code
_entity_poly.pdbx_strand_id
1 'polypeptide(L)'
;MFALGGATWLITAGLFVSLFRRSFGLDEAHGPLFVFMAGSPFFLKNFMHTLGHFDIYGCAFAICLLMVPARSIAFVLLAALASMILILIHHIHLLMYVPTIAVIVVLRYYLVQGLDRKNAVIGIAATLGVGLLFLAAQFWGTTAVPEAEFVHYLASRMTDPSRTDLLSFSYIWYQPLSKEISDTWGRMPSNLLGVPVFVLLVWLHAPLWRYLADLIRSLAEDLHRRIVIAGIITVSTAYLVMFVIVFDYSRWISNWAVSLFLILHAVKALPALQAVPPISANDRKTTILGWIVTLIPRVGIVRPF
;
A
#
# COMPACT_ATOMS: atom_id res chain seq x y z
N MET A 1 -1.61 22.39 -2.78
CA MET A 1 -1.68 20.91 -2.83
C MET A 1 -0.59 20.28 -3.70
N PHE A 2 -0.42 20.69 -4.96
CA PHE A 2 0.54 20.04 -5.88
C PHE A 2 2.00 20.03 -5.41
N ALA A 3 2.48 21.10 -4.78
CA ALA A 3 3.86 21.16 -4.26
C ALA A 3 4.11 20.15 -3.13
N LEU A 4 3.20 20.06 -2.16
CA LEU A 4 3.31 19.09 -1.05
C LEU A 4 3.19 17.66 -1.56
N GLY A 5 2.18 17.37 -2.40
CA GLY A 5 2.02 16.05 -2.99
C GLY A 5 3.23 15.63 -3.83
N GLY A 6 3.75 16.53 -4.67
CA GLY A 6 4.94 16.28 -5.48
C GLY A 6 6.19 16.07 -4.64
N ALA A 7 6.39 16.83 -3.56
CA ALA A 7 7.49 16.64 -2.63
C ALA A 7 7.40 15.28 -1.92
N THR A 8 6.22 14.91 -1.40
CA THR A 8 6.00 13.59 -0.78
C THR A 8 6.25 12.46 -1.78
N TRP A 9 5.87 12.65 -3.04
CA TRP A 9 6.14 11.71 -4.12
C TRP A 9 7.62 11.51 -4.39
N LEU A 10 8.38 12.60 -4.53
CA LEU A 10 9.84 12.55 -4.73
C LEU A 10 10.56 11.90 -3.54
N ILE A 11 10.16 12.24 -2.31
CA ILE A 11 10.72 11.65 -1.10
C ILE A 11 10.44 10.15 -1.08
N THR A 12 9.20 9.73 -1.35
CA THR A 12 8.82 8.31 -1.37
C THR A 12 9.59 7.54 -2.44
N ALA A 13 9.78 8.13 -3.63
CA ALA A 13 10.61 7.55 -4.69
C ALA A 13 12.08 7.39 -4.25
N GLY A 14 12.68 8.41 -3.64
CA GLY A 14 14.06 8.34 -3.14
C GLY A 14 14.23 7.32 -2.01
N LEU A 15 13.24 7.23 -1.10
CA LEU A 15 13.19 6.21 -0.05
C LEU A 15 13.08 4.80 -0.65
N PHE A 16 12.23 4.61 -1.66
CA PHE A 16 12.11 3.33 -2.35
C PHE A 16 13.41 2.90 -3.02
N VAL A 17 14.07 3.79 -3.76
CA VAL A 17 15.37 3.50 -4.39
C VAL A 17 16.41 3.11 -3.33
N SER A 18 16.41 3.81 -2.19
CA SER A 18 17.31 3.51 -1.08
C SER A 18 17.01 2.16 -0.44
N LEU A 19 15.73 1.83 -0.26
CA LEU A 19 15.28 0.52 0.23
C LEU A 19 15.68 -0.59 -0.75
N PHE A 20 15.46 -0.40 -2.04
CA PHE A 20 15.80 -1.39 -3.08
C PHE A 20 17.30 -1.67 -3.11
N ARG A 21 18.12 -0.62 -3.12
CA ARG A 21 19.58 -0.74 -3.03
C ARG A 21 20.01 -1.54 -1.80
N ARG A 22 19.32 -1.37 -0.67
CA ARG A 22 19.63 -2.11 0.57
C ARG A 22 19.19 -3.57 0.53
N SER A 23 18.03 -3.87 -0.05
CA SER A 23 17.48 -5.23 -0.08
C SER A 23 18.10 -6.12 -1.15
N PHE A 24 18.39 -5.55 -2.33
CA PHE A 24 18.78 -6.30 -3.53
C PHE A 24 20.13 -5.85 -4.09
N GLY A 25 20.51 -4.59 -3.89
CA GLY A 25 21.58 -3.96 -4.65
C GLY A 25 21.03 -3.25 -5.89
N LEU A 26 21.80 -2.30 -6.43
CA LEU A 26 21.52 -1.64 -7.72
C LEU A 26 22.63 -2.04 -8.69
N ASP A 27 22.61 -3.29 -9.12
CA ASP A 27 23.51 -3.86 -10.11
C ASP A 27 22.73 -4.31 -11.35
N GLU A 28 23.47 -4.71 -12.39
CA GLU A 28 22.87 -5.18 -13.66
C GLU A 28 22.00 -6.43 -13.46
N ALA A 29 22.36 -7.29 -12.51
CA ALA A 29 21.64 -8.52 -12.22
C ALA A 29 20.23 -8.24 -11.66
N HIS A 30 20.07 -7.24 -10.80
CA HIS A 30 18.78 -6.86 -10.22
C HIS A 30 18.04 -5.76 -11.01
N GLY A 31 18.63 -5.26 -12.09
CA GLY A 31 18.02 -4.26 -12.99
C GLY A 31 16.60 -4.61 -13.44
N PRO A 32 16.34 -5.84 -13.94
CA PRO A 32 14.98 -6.25 -14.33
C PRO A 32 13.97 -6.19 -13.18
N LEU A 33 14.37 -6.64 -11.97
CA LEU A 33 13.51 -6.58 -10.78
C LEU A 33 13.17 -5.13 -10.43
N PHE A 34 14.16 -4.22 -10.49
CA PHE A 34 13.94 -2.80 -10.27
C PHE A 34 12.94 -2.22 -11.27
N VAL A 35 13.09 -2.54 -12.57
CA VAL A 35 12.18 -2.09 -13.63
C VAL A 35 10.76 -2.55 -13.40
N PHE A 36 10.54 -3.83 -13.04
CA PHE A 36 9.19 -4.35 -12.76
C PHE A 36 8.51 -3.70 -11.54
N MET A 37 9.27 -3.16 -10.58
CA MET A 37 8.71 -2.49 -9.41
C MET A 37 8.57 -0.98 -9.62
N ALA A 38 9.66 -0.29 -9.96
CA ALA A 38 9.70 1.17 -10.13
C ALA A 38 8.95 1.62 -11.40
N GLY A 39 9.08 0.87 -12.49
CA GLY A 39 8.39 1.11 -13.75
C GLY A 39 6.93 0.67 -13.74
N SER A 40 6.47 -0.03 -12.69
CA SER A 40 5.12 -0.54 -12.58
C SER A 40 4.07 0.58 -12.67
N PRO A 41 2.98 0.40 -13.45
CA PRO A 41 1.84 1.32 -13.42
C PRO A 41 1.10 1.29 -12.08
N PHE A 42 1.38 0.31 -11.20
CA PHE A 42 0.78 0.19 -9.88
C PHE A 42 1.48 1.03 -8.80
N PHE A 43 2.72 1.46 -9.00
CA PHE A 43 3.54 2.06 -7.94
C PHE A 43 3.71 3.57 -8.09
N LEU A 44 4.90 4.06 -8.47
CA LEU A 44 5.18 5.50 -8.50
C LEU A 44 4.24 6.26 -9.42
N LYS A 45 3.89 5.68 -10.57
CA LYS A 45 2.97 6.31 -11.51
C LYS A 45 1.56 6.43 -10.94
N ASN A 46 1.10 5.44 -10.19
CA ASN A 46 -0.19 5.51 -9.49
C ASN A 46 -0.20 6.71 -8.54
N PHE A 47 0.82 6.87 -7.70
CA PHE A 47 0.91 8.00 -6.76
C PHE A 47 1.05 9.38 -7.43
N MET A 48 1.69 9.45 -8.60
CA MET A 48 1.78 10.71 -9.36
C MET A 48 0.40 11.17 -9.88
N HIS A 49 -0.47 10.22 -10.23
CA HIS A 49 -1.82 10.53 -10.70
C HIS A 49 -2.87 10.59 -9.58
N THR A 50 -2.56 10.03 -8.41
CA THR A 50 -3.40 10.14 -7.21
C THR A 50 -2.87 11.21 -6.25
N LEU A 51 -2.09 12.19 -6.73
CA LEU A 51 -1.64 13.35 -5.93
C LEU A 51 -2.84 14.01 -5.25
N GLY A 52 -2.84 14.02 -3.92
CA GLY A 52 -3.97 14.46 -3.09
C GLY A 52 -4.70 13.32 -2.36
N HIS A 53 -4.50 12.07 -2.79
CA HIS A 53 -4.91 10.88 -2.03
C HIS A 53 -3.85 10.55 -0.98
N PHE A 54 -4.31 10.09 0.18
CA PHE A 54 -3.47 9.84 1.34
C PHE A 54 -2.75 8.48 1.33
N ASP A 55 -2.83 7.73 0.22
CA ASP A 55 -2.26 6.37 0.10
C ASP A 55 -0.74 6.36 0.17
N ILE A 56 -0.12 7.39 -0.40
CA ILE A 56 1.33 7.50 -0.47
C ILE A 56 1.97 7.52 0.92
N TYR A 57 1.28 8.06 1.93
CA TYR A 57 1.76 8.05 3.31
C TYR A 57 1.83 6.63 3.88
N GLY A 58 0.88 5.76 3.53
CA GLY A 58 0.90 4.36 3.93
C GLY A 58 2.12 3.63 3.37
N CYS A 59 2.41 3.86 2.09
CA CYS A 59 3.61 3.34 1.44
C CYS A 59 4.90 3.91 2.07
N ALA A 60 4.97 5.23 2.25
CA ALA A 60 6.13 5.91 2.82
C ALA A 60 6.45 5.40 4.23
N PHE A 61 5.44 5.29 5.10
CA PHE A 61 5.64 4.71 6.45
C PHE A 61 6.11 3.27 6.40
N ALA A 62 5.55 2.44 5.52
CA ALA A 62 5.99 1.07 5.35
C ALA A 62 7.45 0.98 4.87
N ILE A 63 7.87 1.83 3.92
CA ILE A 63 9.26 1.92 3.47
C ILE A 63 10.17 2.35 4.63
N CYS A 64 9.79 3.38 5.38
CA CYS A 64 10.54 3.82 6.57
C CYS A 64 10.70 2.67 7.57
N LEU A 65 9.63 1.92 7.86
CA LEU A 65 9.71 0.76 8.74
C LEU A 65 10.65 -0.31 8.18
N LEU A 66 10.63 -0.59 6.88
CA LEU A 66 11.57 -1.53 6.24
C LEU A 66 13.02 -1.07 6.33
N MET A 67 13.27 0.24 6.42
CA MET A 67 14.61 0.80 6.60
C MET A 67 15.05 0.87 8.07
N VAL A 68 14.15 1.02 9.04
CA VAL A 68 14.52 1.09 10.46
C VAL A 68 14.97 -0.29 10.98
N PRO A 69 16.02 -0.39 11.82
CA PRO A 69 16.40 -1.65 12.46
C PRO A 69 15.30 -2.18 13.40
N ALA A 70 14.80 -3.39 13.15
CA ALA A 70 13.77 -4.05 13.95
C ALA A 70 14.37 -4.83 15.14
N ARG A 71 15.17 -4.16 15.98
CA ARG A 71 15.92 -4.78 17.08
C ARG A 71 15.30 -4.58 18.46
N SER A 72 14.23 -3.80 18.56
CA SER A 72 13.62 -3.47 19.86
C SER A 72 12.11 -3.24 19.74
N ILE A 73 11.45 -3.24 20.88
CA ILE A 73 10.02 -2.95 21.02
C ILE A 73 9.63 -1.58 20.42
N ALA A 74 10.57 -0.62 20.41
CA ALA A 74 10.34 0.69 19.80
C ALA A 74 9.91 0.58 18.32
N PHE A 75 10.36 -0.48 17.62
CA PHE A 75 9.91 -0.77 16.26
C PHE A 75 8.42 -1.10 16.17
N VAL A 76 7.91 -1.92 17.10
CA VAL A 76 6.48 -2.26 17.19
C VAL A 76 5.65 -1.02 17.52
N LEU A 77 6.12 -0.21 18.47
CA LEU A 77 5.44 1.05 18.84
C LEU A 77 5.45 2.07 17.71
N LEU A 78 6.55 2.18 16.96
CA LEU A 78 6.63 3.05 15.79
C LEU A 78 5.66 2.60 14.69
N ALA A 79 5.55 1.30 14.45
CA ALA A 79 4.58 0.76 13.50
C ALA A 79 3.14 1.03 13.94
N ALA A 80 2.84 0.84 15.22
CA ALA A 80 1.52 1.16 15.78
C ALA A 80 1.19 2.65 15.67
N LEU A 81 2.13 3.53 15.99
CA LEU A 81 1.99 4.97 15.85
C LEU A 81 1.76 5.36 14.38
N ALA A 82 2.53 4.79 13.45
CA ALA A 82 2.32 5.02 12.01
C ALA A 82 0.92 4.57 11.57
N SER A 83 0.47 3.38 12.01
CA SER A 83 -0.90 2.90 11.76
C SER A 83 -1.97 3.80 12.35
N MET A 84 -1.79 4.32 13.58
CA MET A 84 -2.71 5.26 14.21
C MET A 84 -2.80 6.57 13.42
N ILE A 85 -1.66 7.14 13.02
CA ILE A 85 -1.60 8.35 12.19
C ILE A 85 -2.33 8.10 10.86
N LEU A 86 -2.11 6.96 10.22
CA LEU A 86 -2.79 6.61 8.96
C LEU A 86 -4.31 6.52 9.12
N ILE A 87 -4.80 5.90 10.20
CA ILE A 87 -6.24 5.82 10.51
C ILE A 87 -6.81 7.22 10.73
N LEU A 88 -6.11 8.09 11.45
CA LEU A 88 -6.53 9.47 11.70
C LEU A 88 -6.53 10.33 10.43
N ILE A 89 -5.62 10.06 9.49
CA ILE A 89 -5.64 10.69 8.16
C ILE A 89 -6.84 10.18 7.36
N HIS A 90 -6.99 8.86 7.29
CA HIS A 90 -8.12 8.22 6.59
C HIS A 90 -8.30 6.78 7.09
N HIS A 91 -9.46 6.49 7.68
CA HIS A 91 -9.74 5.21 8.35
C HIS A 91 -9.67 3.97 7.43
N ILE A 92 -9.86 4.13 6.11
CA ILE A 92 -9.64 3.09 5.08
C ILE A 92 -8.25 2.44 5.14
N HIS A 93 -7.24 3.15 5.68
CA HIS A 93 -5.91 2.58 5.89
C HIS A 93 -5.91 1.34 6.77
N LEU A 94 -6.92 1.16 7.63
CA LEU A 94 -7.13 -0.08 8.39
C LEU A 94 -7.17 -1.32 7.49
N LEU A 95 -7.77 -1.21 6.30
CA LEU A 95 -7.83 -2.29 5.32
C LEU A 95 -6.71 -2.22 4.28
N MET A 96 -6.11 -1.04 4.06
CA MET A 96 -5.11 -0.82 3.02
C MET A 96 -3.67 -1.12 3.45
N TYR A 97 -3.07 -0.26 4.28
CA TYR A 97 -1.65 -0.34 4.64
C TYR A 97 -1.40 -0.84 6.06
N VAL A 98 -2.37 -0.73 6.98
CA VAL A 98 -2.23 -1.27 8.34
C VAL A 98 -1.96 -2.80 8.33
N PRO A 99 -2.64 -3.62 7.50
CA PRO A 99 -2.34 -5.05 7.43
C PRO A 99 -0.93 -5.32 6.91
N THR A 100 -0.48 -4.56 5.90
CA THR A 100 0.89 -4.65 5.36
C THR A 100 1.94 -4.26 6.40
N ILE A 101 1.71 -3.19 7.15
CA ILE A 101 2.56 -2.76 8.27
C ILE A 101 2.64 -3.85 9.34
N ALA A 102 1.50 -4.44 9.72
CA ALA A 102 1.45 -5.54 10.68
C ALA A 102 2.25 -6.76 10.19
N VAL A 103 2.13 -7.14 8.91
CA VAL A 103 2.94 -8.19 8.30
C VAL A 103 4.43 -7.84 8.37
N ILE A 104 4.83 -6.61 8.03
CA ILE A 104 6.23 -6.17 8.15
C ILE A 104 6.72 -6.31 9.60
N VAL A 105 5.91 -5.96 10.60
CA VAL A 105 6.24 -6.13 12.02
C VAL A 105 6.45 -7.60 12.38
N VAL A 106 5.53 -8.48 11.98
CA VAL A 106 5.64 -9.92 12.22
C VAL A 106 6.93 -10.46 11.60
N LEU A 107 7.15 -10.19 10.32
CA LEU A 107 8.29 -10.73 9.59
C LEU A 107 9.63 -10.20 10.10
N ARG A 108 9.71 -8.91 10.42
CA ARG A 108 11.01 -8.29 10.76
C ARG A 108 11.35 -8.30 12.24
N TYR A 109 10.34 -8.33 13.11
CA TYR A 109 10.55 -8.29 14.55
C TYR A 109 10.22 -9.63 15.20
N TYR A 110 8.98 -10.11 15.10
CA TYR A 110 8.56 -11.30 15.85
C TYR A 110 9.20 -12.60 15.34
N LEU A 111 9.39 -12.77 14.04
CA LEU A 111 10.11 -13.94 13.51
C LEU A 111 11.59 -13.95 13.89
N VAL A 112 12.21 -12.78 14.01
CA VAL A 112 13.66 -12.65 14.26
C VAL A 112 13.99 -12.67 15.75
N GLN A 113 13.17 -12.02 16.58
CA GLN A 113 13.38 -11.88 18.02
C GLN A 113 12.67 -12.96 18.85
N GLY A 114 11.74 -13.70 18.24
CA GLY A 114 10.85 -14.62 18.93
C GLY A 114 9.75 -13.92 19.73
N LEU A 115 8.91 -14.72 20.37
CA LEU A 115 7.83 -14.26 21.23
C LEU A 115 8.21 -14.45 22.70
N ASP A 116 8.32 -13.34 23.42
CA ASP A 116 8.43 -13.34 24.87
C ASP A 116 7.20 -12.66 25.49
N ARG A 117 6.99 -12.82 26.80
CA ARG A 117 5.80 -12.27 27.47
C ARG A 117 5.70 -10.75 27.31
N LYS A 118 6.82 -10.03 27.35
CA LYS A 118 6.85 -8.57 27.29
C LYS A 118 6.49 -8.08 25.89
N ASN A 119 7.13 -8.63 24.87
CA ASN A 119 6.91 -8.24 23.48
C ASN A 119 5.53 -8.68 22.97
N ALA A 120 4.99 -9.78 23.48
CA ALA A 120 3.64 -10.24 23.19
C ALA A 120 2.59 -9.30 23.80
N VAL A 121 2.73 -8.94 25.08
CA VAL A 121 1.82 -7.99 25.74
C VAL A 121 1.82 -6.64 25.03
N ILE A 122 2.99 -6.14 24.64
CA ILE A 122 3.09 -4.85 23.95
C ILE A 122 2.52 -4.94 22.53
N GLY A 123 2.73 -6.04 21.81
CA GLY A 123 2.10 -6.28 20.51
C GLY A 123 0.58 -6.28 20.60
N ILE A 124 0.02 -7.01 21.56
CA ILE A 124 -1.43 -7.08 21.81
C ILE A 124 -1.97 -5.69 22.17
N ALA A 125 -1.32 -4.99 23.09
CA ALA A 125 -1.73 -3.65 23.49
C ALA A 125 -1.68 -2.66 22.32
N ALA A 126 -0.65 -2.74 21.47
CA ALA A 126 -0.53 -1.92 20.26
C ALA A 126 -1.66 -2.21 19.26
N THR A 127 -1.94 -3.48 18.98
CA THR A 127 -3.05 -3.88 18.09
C THR A 127 -4.40 -3.43 18.64
N LEU A 128 -4.65 -3.63 19.94
CA LEU A 128 -5.88 -3.15 20.58
C LEU A 128 -6.00 -1.63 20.51
N GLY A 129 -4.91 -0.89 20.76
CA GLY A 129 -4.89 0.56 20.65
C GLY A 129 -5.24 1.06 19.24
N VAL A 130 -4.64 0.46 18.22
CA VAL A 130 -4.95 0.76 16.80
C VAL A 130 -6.42 0.46 16.48
N GLY A 131 -6.92 -0.69 16.92
CA GLY A 131 -8.32 -1.10 16.70
C GLY A 131 -9.33 -0.22 17.43
N LEU A 132 -9.08 0.10 18.70
CA LEU A 132 -9.93 1.01 19.49
C LEU A 132 -9.94 2.42 18.90
N LEU A 133 -8.79 2.91 18.42
CA LEU A 133 -8.73 4.20 17.73
C LEU A 133 -9.57 4.20 16.45
N PHE A 134 -9.49 3.14 15.65
CA PHE A 134 -10.34 3.00 14.46
C PHE A 134 -11.83 3.01 14.82
N LEU A 135 -12.24 2.21 15.81
CA LEU A 135 -13.63 2.19 16.26
C LEU A 135 -14.04 3.59 16.75
N ALA A 136 -13.16 4.27 17.47
CA ALA A 136 -13.45 5.60 17.96
C ALA A 136 -13.61 6.63 16.83
N ALA A 137 -12.72 6.59 15.83
CA ALA A 137 -12.83 7.43 14.64
C ALA A 137 -14.12 7.13 13.85
N GLN A 138 -14.53 5.86 13.75
CA GLN A 138 -15.71 5.45 12.99
C GLN A 138 -17.03 5.87 13.66
N PHE A 139 -17.12 5.73 15.00
CA PHE A 139 -18.38 5.93 15.72
C PHE A 139 -18.50 7.31 16.39
N TRP A 140 -17.38 7.95 16.73
CA TRP A 140 -17.36 9.27 17.38
C TRP A 140 -16.67 10.36 16.54
N GLY A 141 -16.09 10.02 15.38
CA GLY A 141 -15.43 10.98 14.48
C GLY A 141 -16.37 11.70 13.50
N THR A 142 -17.63 11.93 13.86
CA THR A 142 -18.59 12.62 12.98
C THR A 142 -18.29 14.12 12.91
N THR A 143 -18.31 14.68 11.70
CA THR A 143 -18.15 16.12 11.50
C THR A 143 -19.41 16.84 12.01
N ALA A 144 -19.29 17.53 13.15
CA ALA A 144 -20.42 18.26 13.76
C ALA A 144 -20.87 19.50 12.96
N VAL A 145 -20.02 19.96 12.03
CA VAL A 145 -20.27 21.15 11.19
C VAL A 145 -21.03 20.74 9.94
N PRO A 146 -22.13 21.41 9.55
CA PRO A 146 -22.82 21.15 8.30
C PRO A 146 -21.90 21.27 7.08
N GLU A 147 -22.11 20.41 6.07
CA GLU A 147 -21.27 20.37 4.85
C GLU A 147 -21.16 21.74 4.17
N ALA A 148 -22.27 22.48 4.07
CA ALA A 148 -22.28 23.82 3.46
C ALA A 148 -21.37 24.82 4.19
N GLU A 149 -21.33 24.77 5.52
CA GLU A 149 -20.47 25.64 6.32
C GLU A 149 -19.00 25.24 6.18
N PHE A 150 -18.71 23.94 6.13
CA PHE A 150 -17.38 23.43 5.86
C PHE A 150 -16.86 23.85 4.48
N VAL A 151 -17.68 23.70 3.44
CA VAL A 151 -17.36 24.14 2.07
C VAL A 151 -17.10 25.64 2.01
N HIS A 152 -17.95 26.44 2.66
CA HIS A 152 -17.77 27.88 2.73
C HIS A 152 -16.47 28.25 3.46
N TYR A 153 -16.16 27.58 4.57
CA TYR A 153 -14.90 27.77 5.29
C TYR A 153 -13.69 27.44 4.41
N LEU A 154 -13.70 26.31 3.70
CA LEU A 154 -12.63 25.94 2.77
C LEU A 154 -12.47 26.98 1.65
N ALA A 155 -13.58 27.42 1.04
CA ALA A 155 -13.58 28.43 -0.01
C ALA A 155 -12.91 29.74 0.46
N SER A 156 -13.17 30.16 1.70
CA SER A 156 -12.55 31.37 2.28
C SER A 156 -11.03 31.29 2.45
N ARG A 157 -10.45 30.08 2.43
CA ARG A 157 -9.01 29.83 2.56
C ARG A 157 -8.34 29.55 1.22
N MET A 158 -9.10 29.43 0.14
CA MET A 158 -8.56 29.21 -1.19
C MET A 158 -7.98 30.50 -1.76
N THR A 159 -6.86 30.39 -2.47
CA THR A 159 -6.27 31.51 -3.22
C THR A 159 -7.19 31.98 -4.35
N ASP A 160 -7.97 31.07 -4.92
CA ASP A 160 -9.01 31.36 -5.91
C ASP A 160 -10.33 30.68 -5.51
N PRO A 161 -11.25 31.40 -4.84
CA PRO A 161 -12.54 30.87 -4.40
C PRO A 161 -13.52 30.52 -5.53
N SER A 162 -13.26 30.95 -6.78
CA SER A 162 -14.14 30.65 -7.93
C SER A 162 -14.05 29.19 -8.40
N ARG A 163 -13.01 28.46 -7.96
CA ARG A 163 -12.74 27.06 -8.28
C ARG A 163 -13.58 26.08 -7.44
N THR A 164 -14.90 26.15 -7.63
CA THR A 164 -15.86 25.26 -6.94
C THR A 164 -15.68 23.78 -7.29
N ASP A 165 -15.04 23.48 -8.43
CA ASP A 165 -14.62 22.14 -8.85
C ASP A 165 -13.69 21.45 -7.84
N LEU A 166 -12.91 22.22 -7.07
CA LEU A 166 -12.01 21.67 -6.04
C LEU A 166 -12.74 21.33 -4.73
N LEU A 167 -13.95 21.87 -4.53
CA LEU A 167 -14.77 21.70 -3.31
C LEU A 167 -15.89 20.68 -3.48
N SER A 168 -16.11 20.18 -4.70
CA SER A 168 -17.10 19.15 -5.03
C SER A 168 -16.89 17.81 -4.31
N PHE A 169 -15.73 17.61 -3.67
CA PHE A 169 -15.34 16.42 -2.92
C PHE A 169 -15.69 16.46 -1.43
N SER A 170 -16.28 17.55 -0.95
CA SER A 170 -16.64 17.74 0.46
C SER A 170 -17.54 16.63 1.01
N TYR A 171 -18.42 16.06 0.18
CA TYR A 171 -19.31 14.96 0.54
C TYR A 171 -18.59 13.73 1.11
N ILE A 172 -17.30 13.50 0.79
CA ILE A 172 -16.52 12.36 1.28
C ILE A 172 -16.45 12.35 2.82
N TRP A 173 -16.50 13.51 3.46
CA TRP A 173 -16.47 13.65 4.93
C TRP A 173 -17.84 13.45 5.59
N TYR A 174 -18.91 13.33 4.80
CA TYR A 174 -20.30 13.25 5.26
C TYR A 174 -21.04 12.00 4.77
N GLN A 175 -20.47 11.27 3.81
CA GLN A 175 -21.11 10.12 3.21
C GLN A 175 -21.14 8.92 4.17
N PRO A 176 -22.32 8.34 4.48
CA PRO A 176 -22.40 7.16 5.30
C PRO A 176 -21.96 5.90 4.52
N LEU A 177 -21.40 4.92 5.24
CA LEU A 177 -20.95 3.65 4.67
C LEU A 177 -22.03 2.92 3.87
N SER A 178 -23.29 2.98 4.31
CA SER A 178 -24.42 2.35 3.59
C SER A 178 -24.60 2.91 2.19
N LYS A 179 -24.42 4.23 2.02
CA LYS A 179 -24.48 4.89 0.71
C LYS A 179 -23.27 4.51 -0.15
N GLU A 180 -22.08 4.46 0.43
CA GLU A 180 -20.85 4.04 -0.26
C GLU A 180 -20.95 2.59 -0.80
N ILE A 181 -21.49 1.68 0.00
CA ILE A 181 -21.78 0.31 -0.43
C ILE A 181 -22.81 0.32 -1.57
N SER A 182 -23.94 1.01 -1.41
CA SER A 182 -24.99 1.10 -2.43
C SER A 182 -24.45 1.64 -3.77
N ASP A 183 -23.68 2.72 -3.73
CA ASP A 183 -23.07 3.33 -4.92
C ASP A 183 -22.04 2.38 -5.57
N THR A 184 -21.27 1.65 -4.77
CA THR A 184 -20.28 0.66 -5.24
C THR A 184 -20.95 -0.46 -6.02
N TRP A 185 -22.02 -1.04 -5.47
CA TRP A 185 -22.78 -2.11 -6.11
C TRP A 185 -23.56 -1.61 -7.34
N GLY A 186 -24.11 -0.41 -7.30
CA GLY A 186 -24.76 0.20 -8.46
C GLY A 186 -23.83 0.41 -9.65
N ARG A 187 -22.54 0.70 -9.40
CA ARG A 187 -21.53 0.87 -10.45
C ARG A 187 -20.84 -0.44 -10.86
N MET A 188 -20.95 -1.50 -10.04
CA MET A 188 -20.20 -2.75 -10.18
C MET A 188 -20.28 -3.39 -11.58
N PRO A 189 -21.45 -3.50 -12.25
CA PRO A 189 -21.52 -4.08 -13.59
C PRO A 189 -20.61 -3.38 -14.61
N SER A 190 -20.60 -2.04 -14.61
CA SER A 190 -19.75 -1.26 -15.51
C SER A 190 -18.26 -1.39 -15.19
N ASN A 191 -17.93 -1.65 -13.92
CA ASN A 191 -16.56 -1.77 -13.46
C ASN A 191 -15.98 -3.18 -13.69
N LEU A 192 -16.82 -4.21 -13.67
CA LEU A 192 -16.40 -5.57 -14.01
C LEU A 192 -15.83 -5.67 -15.44
N LEU A 193 -16.24 -4.77 -16.34
CA LEU A 193 -15.65 -4.63 -17.67
C LEU A 193 -14.15 -4.27 -17.63
N GLY A 194 -13.67 -3.66 -16.54
CA GLY A 194 -12.27 -3.35 -16.32
C GLY A 194 -11.44 -4.53 -15.78
N VAL A 195 -12.07 -5.60 -15.27
CA VAL A 195 -11.37 -6.76 -14.68
C VAL A 195 -10.35 -7.39 -15.64
N PRO A 196 -10.66 -7.61 -16.94
CA PRO A 196 -9.68 -8.15 -17.88
C PRO A 196 -8.40 -7.30 -17.99
N VAL A 197 -8.54 -5.97 -17.92
CA VAL A 197 -7.39 -5.05 -17.95
C VAL A 197 -6.52 -5.24 -16.72
N PHE A 198 -7.12 -5.31 -15.54
CA PHE A 198 -6.40 -5.55 -14.29
C PHE A 198 -5.71 -6.92 -14.27
N VAL A 199 -6.40 -7.97 -14.73
CA VAL A 199 -5.83 -9.32 -14.85
C VAL A 199 -4.62 -9.32 -15.79
N LEU A 200 -4.72 -8.67 -16.95
CA LEU A 200 -3.61 -8.55 -17.89
C LEU A 200 -2.43 -7.82 -17.24
N LEU A 201 -2.66 -6.73 -16.53
CA LEU A 201 -1.60 -5.97 -15.88
C LEU A 201 -0.92 -6.76 -14.77
N VAL A 202 -1.68 -7.47 -13.94
CA VAL A 202 -1.11 -8.40 -12.94
C VAL A 202 -0.30 -9.49 -13.65
N TRP A 203 -0.79 -10.04 -14.75
CA TRP A 203 -0.08 -11.04 -15.53
C TRP A 203 1.21 -10.52 -16.17
N LEU A 204 1.27 -9.27 -16.62
CA LEU A 204 2.50 -8.65 -17.14
C LEU A 204 3.63 -8.61 -16.09
N HIS A 205 3.29 -8.64 -14.80
CA HIS A 205 4.22 -8.73 -13.69
C HIS A 205 4.57 -10.18 -13.30
N ALA A 206 4.23 -11.19 -14.11
CA ALA A 206 4.52 -12.59 -13.82
C ALA A 206 5.99 -12.88 -13.44
N PRO A 207 7.02 -12.26 -14.05
CA PRO A 207 8.42 -12.44 -13.59
C PRO A 207 8.63 -12.02 -12.13
N LEU A 208 8.02 -10.91 -11.70
CA LEU A 208 8.07 -10.41 -10.34
C LEU A 208 7.36 -11.35 -9.36
N TRP A 209 6.18 -11.86 -9.73
CA TRP A 209 5.42 -12.79 -8.88
C TRP A 209 6.11 -14.15 -8.73
N ARG A 210 6.78 -14.62 -9.80
CA ARG A 210 7.62 -15.82 -9.73
C ARG A 210 8.79 -15.60 -8.78
N TYR A 211 9.49 -14.47 -8.90
CA TYR A 211 10.58 -14.12 -7.99
C TYR A 211 10.13 -14.07 -6.52
N LEU A 212 8.97 -13.47 -6.23
CA LEU A 212 8.37 -13.49 -4.89
C LEU A 212 8.10 -14.92 -4.41
N ALA A 213 7.47 -15.75 -5.25
CA ALA A 213 7.17 -17.13 -4.90
C ALA A 213 8.45 -17.93 -4.61
N ASP A 214 9.52 -17.71 -5.37
CA ASP A 214 10.80 -18.38 -5.18
C ASP A 214 11.54 -17.89 -3.94
N LEU A 215 11.44 -16.60 -3.59
CA LEU A 215 11.90 -16.06 -2.29
C LEU A 215 11.18 -16.74 -1.12
N ILE A 216 9.86 -16.95 -1.23
CA ILE A 216 9.10 -17.63 -0.18
C ILE A 216 9.52 -19.10 -0.09
N ARG A 217 9.67 -19.79 -1.22
CA ARG A 217 10.08 -21.20 -1.25
C ARG A 217 11.49 -21.42 -0.70
N SER A 218 12.40 -20.46 -0.90
CA SER A 218 13.79 -20.57 -0.46
C SER A 218 14.01 -20.27 1.02
N LEU A 219 12.99 -19.80 1.77
CA LEU A 219 13.13 -19.52 3.20
C LEU A 219 13.57 -20.76 3.99
N ALA A 220 14.47 -20.54 4.95
CA ALA A 220 15.08 -21.58 5.78
C ALA A 220 14.08 -22.41 6.58
N GLU A 221 13.06 -21.75 7.13
CA GLU A 221 12.11 -22.37 8.04
C GLU A 221 10.72 -22.46 7.42
N ASP A 222 10.09 -23.63 7.54
CA ASP A 222 8.72 -23.90 7.12
C ASP A 222 7.71 -22.94 7.78
N LEU A 223 7.94 -22.59 9.04
CA LEU A 223 7.10 -21.67 9.79
C LEU A 223 7.13 -20.27 9.16
N HIS A 224 8.32 -19.77 8.79
CA HIS A 224 8.45 -18.48 8.10
C HIS A 224 7.67 -18.48 6.78
N ARG A 225 7.73 -19.57 5.99
CA ARG A 225 6.96 -19.71 4.74
C ARG A 225 5.46 -19.60 4.99
N ARG A 226 4.94 -20.34 5.97
CA ARG A 226 3.50 -20.34 6.30
C ARG A 226 3.04 -18.96 6.79
N ILE A 227 3.84 -18.29 7.61
CA ILE A 227 3.52 -16.96 8.13
C ILE A 227 3.53 -15.90 7.03
N VAL A 228 4.49 -15.94 6.11
CA VAL A 228 4.50 -15.05 4.94
C VAL A 228 3.26 -15.26 4.07
N ILE A 229 2.91 -16.52 3.77
CA ILE A 229 1.71 -16.85 2.98
C ILE A 229 0.44 -16.35 3.70
N ALA A 230 0.32 -16.61 5.00
CA ALA A 230 -0.81 -16.13 5.80
C ALA A 230 -0.91 -14.59 5.80
N GLY A 231 0.23 -13.90 5.85
CA GLY A 231 0.30 -12.44 5.72
C GLY A 231 -0.18 -11.94 4.35
N ILE A 232 0.28 -12.56 3.27
CA ILE A 232 -0.17 -12.24 1.90
C ILE A 232 -1.67 -12.47 1.74
N ILE A 233 -2.19 -13.59 2.27
CA ILE A 233 -3.63 -13.89 2.26
C ILE A 233 -4.38 -12.81 3.03
N THR A 234 -3.94 -12.48 4.25
CA THR A 234 -4.59 -11.46 5.10
C THR A 234 -4.66 -10.11 4.40
N VAL A 235 -3.54 -9.64 3.84
CA VAL A 235 -3.50 -8.38 3.07
C VAL A 235 -4.42 -8.47 1.86
N SER A 236 -4.37 -9.55 1.09
CA SER A 236 -5.22 -9.71 -0.10
C SER A 236 -6.72 -9.76 0.26
N THR A 237 -7.09 -10.39 1.38
CA THR A 237 -8.47 -10.39 1.89
C THR A 237 -8.92 -9.00 2.30
N ALA A 238 -8.06 -8.19 2.93
CA ALA A 238 -8.39 -6.81 3.28
C ALA A 238 -8.67 -5.95 2.03
N TYR A 239 -7.87 -6.12 0.96
CA TYR A 239 -8.15 -5.49 -0.33
C TYR A 239 -9.40 -6.03 -1.02
N LEU A 240 -9.72 -7.32 -0.86
CA LEU A 240 -10.98 -7.89 -1.36
C LEU A 240 -12.19 -7.28 -0.64
N VAL A 241 -12.10 -7.06 0.68
CA VAL A 241 -13.15 -6.36 1.43
C VAL A 241 -13.32 -4.93 0.88
N MET A 242 -12.22 -4.19 0.69
CA MET A 242 -12.28 -2.85 0.07
C MET A 242 -12.91 -2.87 -1.32
N PHE A 243 -12.56 -3.86 -2.16
CA PHE A 243 -13.14 -4.05 -3.48
C PHE A 243 -14.67 -4.18 -3.43
N VAL A 244 -15.20 -4.87 -2.42
CA VAL A 244 -16.65 -5.10 -2.31
C VAL A 244 -17.41 -3.90 -1.74
N ILE A 245 -16.75 -3.04 -0.95
CA ILE A 245 -17.44 -1.97 -0.20
C ILE A 245 -17.16 -0.55 -0.72
N VAL A 246 -16.01 -0.31 -1.40
CA VAL A 246 -15.63 1.01 -1.90
C VAL A 246 -15.29 1.00 -3.39
N PHE A 247 -15.95 1.88 -4.13
CA PHE A 247 -15.67 2.17 -5.54
C PHE A 247 -14.33 2.90 -5.71
N ASP A 248 -13.24 2.19 -6.04
CA ASP A 248 -12.02 2.72 -6.70
C ASP A 248 -11.03 1.58 -7.03
N TYR A 249 -11.41 0.71 -7.97
CA TYR A 249 -10.67 -0.53 -8.25
C TYR A 249 -9.24 -0.33 -8.73
N SER A 250 -9.00 0.74 -9.49
CA SER A 250 -7.65 1.11 -9.93
C SER A 250 -6.74 1.38 -8.73
N ARG A 251 -7.23 2.20 -7.79
CA ARG A 251 -6.51 2.54 -6.57
C ARG A 251 -6.30 1.30 -5.70
N TRP A 252 -7.30 0.45 -5.53
CA TRP A 252 -7.18 -0.76 -4.70
C TRP A 252 -6.20 -1.77 -5.26
N ILE A 253 -6.28 -2.08 -6.56
CA ILE A 253 -5.37 -3.05 -7.18
C ILE A 253 -3.93 -2.52 -7.20
N SER A 254 -3.75 -1.22 -7.43
CA SER A 254 -2.44 -0.59 -7.39
C SER A 254 -1.81 -0.68 -5.99
N ASN A 255 -2.54 -0.27 -4.95
CA ASN A 255 -2.05 -0.32 -3.57
C ASN A 255 -1.87 -1.76 -3.06
N TRP A 256 -2.68 -2.72 -3.52
CA TRP A 256 -2.48 -4.14 -3.28
C TRP A 256 -1.15 -4.62 -3.85
N ALA A 257 -0.86 -4.32 -5.11
CA ALA A 257 0.41 -4.67 -5.74
C ALA A 257 1.60 -4.02 -5.01
N VAL A 258 1.49 -2.75 -4.62
CA VAL A 258 2.51 -2.06 -3.80
C VAL A 258 2.70 -2.73 -2.44
N SER A 259 1.63 -3.18 -1.80
CA SER A 259 1.71 -3.94 -0.55
C SER A 259 2.50 -5.24 -0.74
N LEU A 260 2.30 -5.95 -1.86
CA LEU A 260 3.11 -7.13 -2.20
C LEU A 260 4.57 -6.77 -2.47
N PHE A 261 4.87 -5.62 -3.08
CA PHE A 261 6.23 -5.13 -3.28
C PHE A 261 6.93 -4.90 -1.93
N LEU A 262 6.23 -4.28 -0.97
CA LEU A 262 6.74 -4.03 0.38
C LEU A 262 6.96 -5.33 1.16
N ILE A 263 6.03 -6.29 1.06
CA ILE A 263 6.20 -7.62 1.64
C ILE A 263 7.39 -8.34 1.01
N LEU A 264 7.59 -8.24 -0.29
CA LEU A 264 8.75 -8.81 -0.99
C LEU A 264 10.07 -8.33 -0.38
N HIS A 265 10.20 -7.03 -0.05
CA HIS A 265 11.36 -6.51 0.66
C HIS A 265 11.52 -7.10 2.07
N ALA A 266 10.41 -7.28 2.80
CA ALA A 266 10.44 -7.91 4.13
C ALA A 266 10.87 -9.38 4.06
N VAL A 267 10.33 -10.14 3.10
CA VAL A 267 10.66 -11.56 2.87
C VAL A 267 12.12 -11.72 2.50
N LYS A 268 12.65 -10.84 1.64
CA LYS A 268 14.07 -10.86 1.25
C LYS A 268 15.04 -10.73 2.44
N ALA A 269 14.60 -10.09 3.54
CA ALA A 269 15.40 -9.92 4.74
C ALA A 269 15.39 -11.15 5.67
N LEU A 270 14.58 -12.16 5.40
CA LEU A 270 14.51 -13.40 6.19
C LEU A 270 15.63 -14.38 5.80
N PRO A 271 16.03 -15.29 6.70
CA PRO A 271 16.99 -16.35 6.39
C PRO A 271 16.47 -17.29 5.28
N ALA A 272 17.32 -17.58 4.30
CA ALA A 272 17.03 -18.47 3.18
C ALA A 272 18.04 -19.63 3.12
N LEU A 273 17.60 -20.83 2.70
CA LEU A 273 18.46 -21.99 2.45
C LEU A 273 19.40 -21.77 1.28
N GLN A 274 18.92 -21.04 0.27
CA GLN A 274 19.64 -20.81 -0.97
C GLN A 274 19.36 -19.40 -1.50
N ALA A 275 20.36 -18.81 -2.16
CA ALA A 275 20.17 -17.57 -2.88
C ALA A 275 19.21 -17.81 -4.06
N VAL A 276 18.16 -16.98 -4.17
CA VAL A 276 17.24 -17.02 -5.30
C VAL A 276 17.89 -16.32 -6.48
N PRO A 277 17.97 -16.96 -7.66
CA PRO A 277 18.55 -16.32 -8.83
C PRO A 277 17.73 -15.07 -9.21
N PRO A 278 18.40 -13.98 -9.61
CA PRO A 278 17.71 -12.78 -10.04
C PRO A 278 16.94 -13.03 -11.34
N ILE A 279 15.99 -12.15 -11.64
CA ILE A 279 15.25 -12.17 -12.90
C ILE A 279 16.25 -11.94 -14.05
N SER A 280 16.34 -12.89 -14.98
CA SER A 280 17.34 -12.86 -16.07
C SER A 280 17.17 -11.64 -16.97
N ALA A 281 18.23 -10.83 -17.09
CA ALA A 281 18.30 -9.71 -18.04
C ALA A 281 18.46 -10.17 -19.50
N ASN A 282 18.94 -11.41 -19.71
CA ASN A 282 19.18 -11.99 -21.03
C ASN A 282 17.94 -12.69 -21.62
N ASP A 283 16.86 -12.84 -20.84
CA ASP A 283 15.61 -13.37 -21.37
C ASP A 283 14.84 -12.26 -22.12
N ARG A 284 14.80 -12.38 -23.45
CA ARG A 284 14.09 -11.47 -24.35
C ARG A 284 12.63 -11.26 -23.94
N LYS A 285 11.94 -12.29 -23.43
CA LYS A 285 10.53 -12.17 -23.01
C LYS A 285 10.41 -11.26 -21.79
N THR A 286 11.24 -11.49 -20.78
CA THR A 286 11.31 -10.67 -19.57
C THR A 286 11.63 -9.21 -19.90
N THR A 287 12.59 -8.96 -20.80
CA THR A 287 12.94 -7.60 -21.23
C THR A 287 11.77 -6.90 -21.94
N ILE A 288 11.07 -7.58 -22.84
CA ILE A 288 9.87 -7.03 -23.51
C ILE A 288 8.79 -6.70 -22.48
N LEU A 289 8.52 -7.60 -21.53
CA LEU A 289 7.54 -7.36 -20.47
C LEU A 289 7.92 -6.15 -19.61
N GLY A 290 9.21 -6.00 -19.27
CA GLY A 290 9.71 -4.83 -18.53
C GLY A 290 9.48 -3.52 -19.29
N TRP A 291 9.74 -3.50 -20.60
CA TRP A 291 9.43 -2.34 -21.45
C TRP A 291 7.94 -2.04 -21.49
N ILE A 292 7.08 -3.05 -21.69
CA ILE A 292 5.63 -2.87 -21.71
C ILE A 292 5.14 -2.25 -20.39
N VAL A 293 5.53 -2.83 -19.24
CA VAL A 293 5.16 -2.33 -17.92
C VAL A 293 5.63 -0.88 -17.72
N THR A 294 6.83 -0.56 -18.20
CA THR A 294 7.41 0.80 -18.10
C THR A 294 6.71 1.82 -19.00
N LEU A 295 6.19 1.41 -20.16
CA LEU A 295 5.49 2.31 -21.08
C LEU A 295 4.04 2.56 -20.68
N ILE A 296 3.41 1.65 -19.93
CA ILE A 296 2.02 1.85 -19.46
C ILE A 296 1.99 2.98 -18.41
N PRO A 297 1.21 4.06 -18.62
CA PRO A 297 1.24 5.24 -17.76
C PRO A 297 0.58 4.99 -16.40
N ARG A 298 -0.73 4.68 -16.36
CA ARG A 298 -1.45 4.28 -15.15
C ARG A 298 -2.57 3.33 -15.53
N VAL A 299 -2.94 2.49 -14.57
CA VAL A 299 -4.15 1.69 -14.63
C VAL A 299 -5.32 2.51 -14.10
N GLY A 300 -6.41 2.58 -14.86
CA GLY A 300 -7.66 3.22 -14.41
C GLY A 300 -7.97 4.49 -15.18
N ILE A 301 -9.22 4.60 -15.61
CA ILE A 301 -9.81 5.84 -16.10
C ILE A 301 -9.85 6.76 -14.88
N VAL A 302 -9.22 7.94 -14.96
CA VAL A 302 -9.72 9.08 -14.18
C VAL A 302 -11.13 9.27 -14.70
N ARG A 303 -12.12 8.60 -14.12
CA ARG A 303 -13.48 9.10 -14.24
C ARG A 303 -13.40 10.37 -13.40
N PRO A 304 -13.40 11.55 -14.03
CA PRO A 304 -13.56 12.75 -13.24
C PRO A 304 -14.85 12.50 -12.46
N PHE A 305 -14.74 12.67 -11.15
CA PHE A 305 -15.92 12.93 -10.35
C PHE A 305 -16.58 14.20 -10.91
#